data_AF-A0A9P9PXZ9-F1
#
_entry.id   AF-A0A9P9PXZ9-F1
#
_cell.length_a   1.000
_cell.length_b   1.000
_cell.length_c   1.000
_cell.angle_alpha   90.00
_cell.angle_beta   90.00
_cell.angle_gamma   90.00
#
_symmetry.space_group_name_H-M   'P 1'
#
loop_
_entity.id
_entity.type
_entity.pdbx_description
1 polymer ?
#
loop_
_entity_poly.entity_id
_entity_poly.type
_entity_poly.pdbx_seq_one_letter_code
_entity_poly.pdbx_strand_id
1 'polypeptide(L)'
;MKFIWLAVLVPSSFAITLLELIKTTPELSTLYSYINGSANATAFLANSNNFTFLAPNNDAISELIQSKGNATLNEDLLLASVQYGMLKGGYPTLSFTNNSQFASTNLADPKYANVTGGQTVELVTDDIGNPEVVSGNKVSASAGDELICTGGIVHVIDKFLSIPIQAVLQVSAAKMQYFVSILNTAGYLNAANSEYVDGILNLPDVTYFIPNSANAMEKATVQSANSTAEETKAVFQYHVVPGFVGYSSKLNDGMKLKTQEGSNLTITIQDGNTYINSAKVIASDYIVANGVIHVIDDLLDRFNSSPPPKASPSSTSSSSVPSATSENKISESSSAPSNSEVPVSSQDTSSGLSSSTKIGIGVGAGVGGLIVLAVIAGCLIRRRKQKTRSAFMTPNRDSAPSAMESFYVQGGTIHKKDDGFATEYKVAPSDRVSRQSSNAGGTWPDGPEIPPRSPGRTVQRGRGAEDSFF
;
A
#
# COMPACT_ATOMS: atom_id res chain seq x y z
N MET A 1 -44.74 -37.42 36.71
CA MET A 1 -43.86 -36.74 35.73
C MET A 1 -44.05 -35.24 35.88
N LYS A 2 -42.99 -34.44 35.78
CA LYS A 2 -43.06 -32.96 35.67
C LYS A 2 -42.17 -32.54 34.51
N PHE A 3 -42.77 -32.09 33.41
CA PHE A 3 -42.01 -31.51 32.30
C PHE A 3 -41.63 -30.07 32.66
N ILE A 4 -40.33 -29.84 32.88
CA ILE A 4 -39.78 -28.49 32.98
C ILE A 4 -39.62 -27.99 31.55
N TRP A 5 -40.40 -26.99 31.17
CA TRP A 5 -40.24 -26.31 29.89
C TRP A 5 -38.94 -25.51 29.92
N LEU A 6 -37.94 -25.94 29.14
CA LEU A 6 -36.71 -25.19 28.93
C LEU A 6 -37.01 -24.06 27.93
N ALA A 7 -37.48 -22.92 28.45
CA ALA A 7 -37.65 -21.71 27.66
C ALA A 7 -36.27 -21.23 27.19
N VAL A 8 -35.94 -21.49 25.92
CA VAL A 8 -34.75 -20.93 25.26
C VAL A 8 -34.99 -19.43 25.13
N LEU A 9 -34.35 -18.66 26.02
CA LEU A 9 -34.38 -17.20 25.98
C LEU A 9 -33.49 -16.75 24.81
N VAL A 10 -34.08 -16.69 23.62
CA VAL A 10 -33.49 -16.02 22.46
C VAL A 10 -33.32 -14.55 22.85
N PRO A 11 -32.09 -14.01 22.95
CA PRO A 11 -31.92 -12.60 23.20
C PRO A 11 -32.44 -11.82 22.00
N SER A 12 -33.39 -10.91 22.23
CA SER A 12 -33.86 -9.99 21.19
C SER A 12 -32.68 -9.15 20.69
N SER A 13 -32.14 -9.48 19.53
CA SER A 13 -31.04 -8.76 18.90
C SER A 13 -31.53 -7.42 18.37
N PHE A 14 -31.64 -6.42 19.26
CA PHE A 14 -31.91 -5.05 18.89
C PHE A 14 -30.81 -4.57 17.94
N ALA A 15 -31.20 -4.18 16.73
CA ALA A 15 -30.27 -3.74 15.71
C ALA A 15 -29.72 -2.35 16.08
N ILE A 16 -28.53 -2.32 16.67
CA ILE A 16 -27.83 -1.07 17.03
C ILE A 16 -27.32 -0.37 15.76
N THR A 17 -27.47 0.94 15.67
CA THR A 17 -26.92 1.71 14.54
C THR A 17 -25.42 1.95 14.74
N LEU A 18 -24.67 2.20 13.66
CA LEU A 18 -23.23 2.46 13.76
C LEU A 18 -22.91 3.62 14.73
N LEU A 19 -23.67 4.73 14.64
CA LEU A 19 -23.45 5.89 15.51
C LEU A 19 -23.75 5.57 17.00
N GLU A 20 -24.78 4.76 17.28
CA GLU A 20 -25.10 4.36 18.66
C GLU A 20 -24.09 3.32 19.20
N LEU A 21 -23.53 2.46 18.34
CA LEU A 21 -22.43 1.56 18.72
C LEU A 21 -21.16 2.36 19.07
N ILE A 22 -20.75 3.30 18.23
CA ILE A 22 -19.60 4.19 18.49
C ILE A 22 -19.81 4.99 19.79
N LYS A 23 -21.04 5.47 20.03
CA LYS A 23 -21.45 6.18 21.26
C LYS A 23 -21.43 5.33 22.52
N THR A 24 -21.76 4.05 22.42
CA THR A 24 -21.84 3.13 23.58
C THR A 24 -20.53 2.39 23.87
N THR A 25 -19.56 2.45 22.95
CA THR A 25 -18.22 1.84 23.10
C THR A 25 -17.26 2.82 23.77
N PRO A 26 -16.79 2.58 25.02
CA PRO A 26 -15.99 3.58 25.76
C PRO A 26 -14.67 3.97 25.06
N GLU A 27 -14.05 3.00 24.38
CA GLU A 27 -12.79 3.16 23.64
C GLU A 27 -12.92 4.00 22.36
N LEU A 28 -14.15 4.29 21.93
CA LEU A 28 -14.46 5.14 20.76
C LEU A 28 -15.08 6.49 21.17
N SER A 29 -15.09 6.85 22.45
CA SER A 29 -15.76 8.07 22.94
C SER A 29 -15.16 9.37 22.39
N THR A 30 -13.84 9.43 22.14
CA THR A 30 -13.20 10.55 21.44
C THR A 30 -13.60 10.59 19.97
N LEU A 31 -13.70 9.44 19.31
CA LEU A 31 -14.17 9.32 17.92
C LEU A 31 -15.64 9.78 17.79
N TYR A 32 -16.49 9.37 18.73
CA TYR A 32 -17.87 9.85 18.84
C TYR A 32 -17.94 11.37 18.96
N SER A 33 -17.10 11.98 19.81
CA SER A 33 -17.06 13.43 20.00
C SER A 33 -16.80 14.18 18.69
N TYR A 34 -15.81 13.74 17.90
CA TYR A 34 -15.52 14.35 16.60
C TYR A 34 -16.65 14.13 15.60
N ILE A 35 -17.14 12.89 15.46
CA ILE A 35 -18.24 12.56 14.53
C ILE A 35 -19.49 13.37 14.85
N ASN A 36 -19.93 13.40 16.12
CA ASN A 36 -21.14 14.11 16.54
C ASN A 36 -21.01 15.64 16.45
N GLY A 37 -19.79 16.18 16.38
CA GLY A 37 -19.55 17.59 16.04
C GLY A 37 -19.73 17.91 14.54
N SER A 38 -19.66 16.90 13.67
CA SER A 38 -19.72 17.04 12.22
C SER A 38 -21.06 16.56 11.64
N ALA A 39 -21.81 17.49 11.04
CA ALA A 39 -23.02 17.18 10.29
C ALA A 39 -22.72 16.29 9.05
N ASN A 40 -21.54 16.45 8.44
CA ASN A 40 -21.14 15.67 7.28
C ASN A 40 -20.77 14.23 7.65
N ALA A 41 -20.03 14.02 8.74
CA ALA A 41 -19.66 12.69 9.21
C ALA A 41 -20.89 11.92 9.70
N THR A 42 -21.77 12.53 10.50
CA THR A 42 -23.02 11.89 10.94
C THR A 42 -23.93 11.52 9.76
N ALA A 43 -24.10 12.40 8.76
CA ALA A 43 -24.87 12.09 7.56
C ALA A 43 -24.25 10.96 6.73
N PHE A 44 -22.91 10.93 6.57
CA PHE A 44 -22.21 9.86 5.86
C PHE A 44 -22.40 8.50 6.54
N LEU A 45 -22.22 8.43 7.86
CA LEU A 45 -22.37 7.18 8.62
C LEU A 45 -23.84 6.70 8.65
N ALA A 46 -24.82 7.61 8.71
CA ALA A 46 -26.23 7.26 8.69
C ALA A 46 -26.71 6.67 7.34
N ASN A 47 -26.02 6.97 6.23
CA ASN A 47 -26.32 6.45 4.90
C ASN A 47 -25.40 5.28 4.48
N SER A 48 -24.45 4.88 5.34
CA SER A 48 -23.52 3.78 5.04
C SER A 48 -24.18 2.41 5.21
N ASN A 49 -23.99 1.51 4.24
CA ASN A 49 -24.42 0.11 4.29
C ASN A 49 -23.41 -0.81 3.60
N ASN A 50 -23.48 -2.12 3.91
CA ASN A 50 -22.54 -3.15 3.47
C ASN A 50 -21.07 -2.74 3.65
N PHE A 51 -20.69 -2.41 4.89
CA PHE A 51 -19.40 -1.82 5.20
C PHE A 51 -18.61 -2.58 6.28
N THR A 52 -17.33 -2.24 6.38
CA THR A 52 -16.51 -2.49 7.58
C THR A 52 -15.86 -1.18 7.99
N PHE A 53 -16.12 -0.70 9.20
CA PHE A 53 -15.59 0.57 9.70
C PHE A 53 -14.40 0.32 10.61
N LEU A 54 -13.24 0.85 10.23
CA LEU A 54 -12.01 0.79 10.99
C LEU A 54 -11.97 2.01 11.92
N ALA A 55 -12.41 1.81 13.17
CA ALA A 55 -12.67 2.86 14.13
C ALA A 55 -11.44 3.08 15.04
N PRO A 56 -10.68 4.17 14.89
CA PRO A 56 -9.53 4.43 15.74
C PRO A 56 -9.97 4.70 17.19
N ASN A 57 -9.31 4.03 18.13
CA ASN A 57 -9.60 4.19 19.55
C ASN A 57 -9.13 5.55 20.11
N ASN A 58 -9.46 5.84 21.37
CA ASN A 58 -9.11 7.10 22.04
C ASN A 58 -7.59 7.36 22.05
N ASP A 59 -6.77 6.31 22.16
CA ASP A 59 -5.31 6.42 22.20
C ASP A 59 -4.74 6.73 20.81
N ALA A 60 -5.22 6.02 19.77
CA ALA A 60 -4.90 6.26 18.36
C ALA A 60 -5.15 7.72 17.93
N ILE A 61 -6.26 8.30 18.37
CA ILE A 61 -6.61 9.71 18.10
C ILE A 61 -5.71 10.64 18.93
N SER A 62 -5.39 10.28 20.17
CA SER A 62 -4.50 11.04 21.04
C SER A 62 -3.06 11.10 20.50
N GLU A 63 -2.54 9.99 19.97
CA GLU A 63 -1.24 9.95 19.29
C GLU A 63 -1.24 10.82 18.02
N LEU A 64 -2.31 10.76 17.21
CA LEU A 64 -2.43 11.61 16.03
C LEU A 64 -2.39 13.10 16.39
N ILE A 65 -3.15 13.52 17.40
CA ILE A 65 -3.19 14.93 17.85
C ILE A 65 -1.81 15.37 18.36
N GLN A 66 -1.12 14.53 19.14
CA GLN A 66 0.24 14.80 19.60
C GLN A 66 1.23 14.92 18.43
N SER A 67 1.17 14.01 17.45
CA SER A 67 2.03 14.03 16.25
C SER A 67 1.86 15.31 15.40
N LYS A 68 0.69 15.96 15.51
CA LYS A 68 0.35 17.21 14.81
C LYS A 68 0.50 18.45 15.70
N GLY A 69 1.25 18.36 16.81
CA GLY A 69 1.52 19.50 17.68
C GLY A 69 0.28 20.02 18.41
N ASN A 70 -0.64 19.13 18.76
CA ASN A 70 -1.95 19.42 19.37
C ASN A 70 -2.93 20.19 18.48
N ALA A 71 -2.73 20.21 17.17
CA ALA A 71 -3.74 20.68 16.22
C ALA A 71 -4.98 19.77 16.22
N THR A 72 -6.18 20.36 16.21
CA THR A 72 -7.44 19.64 16.10
C THR A 72 -7.67 19.09 14.69
N LEU A 73 -8.47 18.04 14.58
CA LEU A 73 -8.98 17.58 13.28
C LEU A 73 -9.94 18.63 12.69
N ASN A 74 -9.64 19.12 11.49
CA ASN A 74 -10.54 19.96 10.70
C ASN A 74 -11.59 19.11 9.98
N GLU A 75 -12.77 19.71 9.72
CA GLU A 75 -13.95 19.04 9.12
C GLU A 75 -13.62 18.20 7.87
N ASP A 76 -12.94 18.79 6.87
CA ASP A 76 -12.49 18.10 5.65
C ASP A 76 -11.66 16.84 5.95
N LEU A 77 -10.67 16.95 6.85
CA LEU A 77 -9.77 15.83 7.15
C LEU A 77 -10.47 14.78 8.01
N LEU A 78 -11.35 15.18 8.93
CA LEU A 78 -12.19 14.26 9.71
C LEU A 78 -13.06 13.44 8.77
N LEU A 79 -13.77 14.09 7.84
CA LEU A 79 -14.62 13.40 6.86
C LEU A 79 -13.80 12.48 5.96
N ALA A 80 -12.66 12.95 5.43
CA ALA A 80 -11.77 12.14 4.61
C ALA A 80 -11.21 10.91 5.37
N SER A 81 -10.86 11.08 6.65
CA SER A 81 -10.37 9.98 7.50
C SER A 81 -11.47 8.97 7.83
N VAL A 82 -12.70 9.43 8.10
CA VAL A 82 -13.86 8.56 8.31
C VAL A 82 -14.23 7.81 7.03
N GLN A 83 -14.14 8.45 5.86
CA GLN A 83 -14.32 7.80 4.56
C GLN A 83 -13.20 6.80 4.25
N TYR A 84 -11.97 7.04 4.70
CA TYR A 84 -10.83 6.14 4.51
C TYR A 84 -10.89 4.91 5.43
N GLY A 85 -11.30 5.10 6.70
CA GLY A 85 -11.60 3.99 7.62
C GLY A 85 -12.86 3.20 7.24
N MET A 86 -13.73 3.73 6.37
CA MET A 86 -14.93 3.04 5.91
C MET A 86 -14.62 2.18 4.67
N LEU A 87 -14.61 0.85 4.83
CA LEU A 87 -14.39 -0.12 3.78
C LEU A 87 -15.70 -0.53 3.09
N LYS A 88 -15.63 -0.77 1.78
CA LYS A 88 -16.71 -1.32 0.94
C LYS A 88 -16.72 -2.84 1.05
N GLY A 89 -17.75 -3.38 1.69
CA GLY A 89 -17.93 -4.81 1.98
C GLY A 89 -17.67 -5.18 3.46
N GLY A 90 -18.12 -6.37 3.84
CA GLY A 90 -17.87 -6.98 5.15
C GLY A 90 -16.57 -7.78 5.18
N TYR A 91 -15.61 -7.36 6.03
CA TYR A 91 -14.32 -8.00 6.27
C TYR A 91 -14.23 -8.37 7.76
N PRO A 92 -14.84 -9.49 8.21
CA PRO A 92 -14.66 -9.96 9.60
C PRO A 92 -13.19 -10.34 9.86
N THR A 93 -12.77 -10.44 11.12
CA THR A 93 -11.41 -10.88 11.48
C THR A 93 -11.01 -12.19 10.78
N LEU A 94 -11.97 -13.09 10.56
CA LEU A 94 -11.77 -14.37 9.85
C LEU A 94 -11.48 -14.24 8.33
N SER A 95 -11.59 -13.05 7.73
CA SER A 95 -11.20 -12.83 6.33
C SER A 95 -9.75 -12.34 6.17
N PHE A 96 -9.11 -11.87 7.24
CA PHE A 96 -7.71 -11.47 7.22
C PHE A 96 -6.81 -12.70 7.08
N THR A 97 -5.74 -12.61 6.30
CA THR A 97 -4.79 -13.72 6.08
C THR A 97 -3.36 -13.21 5.94
N ASN A 98 -2.38 -14.12 5.99
CA ASN A 98 -0.97 -13.82 5.70
C ASN A 98 -0.73 -13.28 4.26
N ASN A 99 -1.73 -13.31 3.37
CA ASN A 99 -1.65 -12.72 2.03
C ASN A 99 -2.38 -11.37 1.99
N SER A 100 -1.72 -10.34 1.47
CA SER A 100 -2.24 -8.97 1.36
C SER A 100 -3.55 -8.86 0.55
N GLN A 101 -4.65 -8.55 1.24
CA GLN A 101 -5.98 -8.30 0.66
C GLN A 101 -6.26 -6.79 0.59
N PHE A 102 -6.35 -6.22 -0.61
CA PHE A 102 -6.55 -4.78 -0.78
C PHE A 102 -8.06 -4.44 -0.80
N ALA A 103 -8.55 -3.87 0.30
CA ALA A 103 -9.95 -3.48 0.47
C ALA A 103 -10.17 -2.02 0.03
N SER A 104 -11.16 -1.78 -0.83
CA SER A 104 -11.53 -0.43 -1.26
C SER A 104 -12.27 0.33 -0.16
N THR A 105 -11.86 1.56 0.07
CA THR A 105 -12.45 2.50 1.05
C THR A 105 -13.50 3.39 0.39
N ASN A 106 -14.24 4.17 1.17
CA ASN A 106 -15.15 5.20 0.65
C ASN A 106 -14.46 6.53 0.31
N LEU A 107 -13.17 6.71 0.61
CA LEU A 107 -12.44 7.93 0.31
C LEU A 107 -12.23 8.09 -1.21
N ALA A 108 -12.92 9.07 -1.79
CA ALA A 108 -12.88 9.38 -3.22
C ALA A 108 -12.87 10.90 -3.52
N ASP A 109 -12.59 11.76 -2.53
CA ASP A 109 -12.38 13.20 -2.74
C ASP A 109 -11.05 13.42 -3.52
N PRO A 110 -11.07 14.12 -4.68
CA PRO A 110 -9.88 14.43 -5.47
C PRO A 110 -8.72 15.12 -4.72
N LYS A 111 -8.97 15.76 -3.56
CA LYS A 111 -7.90 16.27 -2.67
C LYS A 111 -6.99 15.17 -2.13
N TYR A 112 -7.50 13.94 -2.03
CA TYR A 112 -6.86 12.81 -1.34
C TYR A 112 -6.84 11.51 -2.17
N ALA A 113 -7.60 11.43 -3.26
CA ALA A 113 -7.81 10.23 -4.05
C ALA A 113 -7.89 10.53 -5.56
N ASN A 114 -6.93 10.02 -6.33
CA ASN A 114 -6.89 10.04 -7.79
C ASN A 114 -6.79 8.59 -8.32
N VAL A 115 -7.66 7.72 -7.80
CA VAL A 115 -7.75 6.28 -8.09
C VAL A 115 -9.22 5.94 -8.39
N THR A 116 -9.48 5.27 -9.51
CA THR A 116 -10.83 4.87 -9.91
C THR A 116 -11.41 3.88 -8.92
N GLY A 117 -12.51 4.27 -8.29
CA GLY A 117 -13.17 3.51 -7.21
C GLY A 117 -12.82 3.97 -5.78
N GLY A 118 -11.86 4.88 -5.63
CA GLY A 118 -11.40 5.42 -4.34
C GLY A 118 -10.16 4.72 -3.78
N GLN A 119 -9.65 5.23 -2.66
CA GLN A 119 -8.45 4.70 -2.00
C GLN A 119 -8.64 3.29 -1.44
N THR A 120 -7.54 2.60 -1.14
CA THR A 120 -7.53 1.27 -0.48
C THR A 120 -6.78 1.27 0.85
N VAL A 121 -7.07 0.26 1.65
CA VAL A 121 -6.16 -0.26 2.69
C VAL A 121 -5.74 -1.68 2.32
N GLU A 122 -4.62 -2.12 2.86
CA GLU A 122 -4.14 -3.49 2.82
C GLU A 122 -4.56 -4.19 4.12
N LEU A 123 -5.31 -5.29 4.01
CA LEU A 123 -5.69 -6.16 5.13
C LEU A 123 -4.79 -7.39 5.12
N VAL A 124 -4.15 -7.69 6.24
CA VAL A 124 -3.18 -8.78 6.38
C VAL A 124 -3.20 -9.32 7.82
N THR A 125 -2.49 -10.40 8.13
CA THR A 125 -2.20 -10.79 9.52
C THR A 125 -0.71 -10.70 9.82
N ASP A 126 -0.36 -10.34 11.06
CA ASP A 126 1.02 -10.33 11.54
C ASP A 126 1.65 -11.74 11.59
N ASP A 127 2.94 -11.82 11.93
CA ASP A 127 3.69 -13.08 12.09
C ASP A 127 3.09 -14.07 13.12
N ILE A 128 2.12 -13.63 13.93
CA ILE A 128 1.48 -14.39 15.02
C ILE A 128 0.02 -14.76 14.65
N GLY A 129 -0.55 -14.14 13.61
CA GLY A 129 -1.92 -14.36 13.13
C GLY A 129 -2.94 -13.33 13.63
N ASN A 130 -2.51 -12.20 14.20
CA ASN A 130 -3.40 -11.10 14.58
C ASN A 130 -3.76 -10.26 13.33
N PRO A 131 -5.01 -9.79 13.17
CA PRO A 131 -5.41 -8.99 12.01
C PRO A 131 -4.80 -7.58 12.07
N GLU A 132 -4.25 -7.13 10.94
CA GLU A 132 -3.59 -5.84 10.78
C GLU A 132 -4.10 -5.12 9.53
N VAL A 133 -4.25 -3.80 9.64
CA VAL A 133 -4.59 -2.90 8.54
C VAL A 133 -3.39 -2.04 8.22
N VAL A 134 -2.81 -2.21 7.04
CA VAL A 134 -1.74 -1.36 6.50
C VAL A 134 -2.34 -0.28 5.62
N SER A 135 -2.00 0.98 5.90
CA SER A 135 -2.52 2.17 5.23
C SER A 135 -1.44 2.92 4.44
N GLY A 136 -1.76 4.13 3.96
CA GLY A 136 -0.79 5.03 3.32
C GLY A 136 0.49 5.19 4.15
N ASN A 137 1.61 5.44 3.47
CA ASN A 137 2.93 5.52 4.10
C ASN A 137 3.32 4.28 4.93
N LYS A 138 2.71 3.11 4.66
CA LYS A 138 2.89 1.85 5.41
C LYS A 138 2.64 1.99 6.93
N VAL A 139 1.74 2.88 7.33
CA VAL A 139 1.25 2.92 8.73
C VAL A 139 0.34 1.72 8.96
N SER A 140 0.81 0.76 9.75
CA SER A 140 0.04 -0.43 10.12
C SER A 140 -0.67 -0.23 11.46
N ALA A 141 -1.91 -0.71 11.57
CA ALA A 141 -2.75 -0.63 12.75
C ALA A 141 -3.32 -2.02 13.07
N SER A 142 -3.19 -2.46 14.31
CA SER A 142 -3.78 -3.70 14.80
C SER A 142 -5.31 -3.55 14.85
N ALA A 143 -6.04 -4.51 14.31
CA ALA A 143 -7.48 -4.63 14.50
C ALA A 143 -7.76 -5.43 15.78
N GLY A 144 -8.36 -4.77 16.77
CA GLY A 144 -8.73 -5.34 18.06
C GLY A 144 -10.10 -6.01 18.01
N ASP A 145 -11.03 -5.51 18.82
CA ASP A 145 -12.38 -6.10 18.94
C ASP A 145 -13.22 -5.88 17.66
N GLU A 146 -13.77 -6.98 17.15
CA GLU A 146 -14.82 -6.99 16.12
C GLU A 146 -16.20 -6.75 16.76
N LEU A 147 -16.88 -5.67 16.36
CA LEU A 147 -18.20 -5.28 16.84
C LEU A 147 -19.19 -5.26 15.67
N ILE A 148 -20.40 -5.76 15.88
CA ILE A 148 -21.42 -5.90 14.81
C ILE A 148 -22.50 -4.82 14.98
N CYS A 149 -22.88 -4.15 13.89
CA CYS A 149 -23.97 -3.17 13.88
C CYS A 149 -24.88 -3.28 12.64
N THR A 150 -25.93 -2.48 12.61
CA THR A 150 -26.85 -2.37 11.47
C THR A 150 -26.09 -1.87 10.24
N GLY A 151 -25.97 -2.72 9.23
CA GLY A 151 -25.37 -2.39 7.95
C GLY A 151 -23.89 -2.76 7.80
N GLY A 152 -23.20 -3.20 8.85
CA GLY A 152 -21.78 -3.54 8.75
C GLY A 152 -21.08 -3.98 10.03
N ILE A 153 -19.78 -4.22 9.87
CA ILE A 153 -18.85 -4.60 10.94
C ILE A 153 -18.06 -3.35 11.37
N VAL A 154 -17.58 -3.31 12.61
CA VAL A 154 -16.63 -2.31 13.12
C VAL A 154 -15.45 -3.04 13.73
N HIS A 155 -14.23 -2.68 13.33
CA HIS A 155 -13.01 -3.09 14.02
C HIS A 155 -12.45 -1.90 14.78
N VAL A 156 -12.23 -2.05 16.08
CA VAL A 156 -11.51 -1.04 16.87
C VAL A 156 -10.02 -1.14 16.54
N ILE A 157 -9.39 -0.06 16.06
CA ILE A 157 -7.98 -0.06 15.66
C ILE A 157 -7.10 0.75 16.62
N ASP A 158 -5.86 0.29 16.81
CA ASP A 158 -4.90 0.85 17.78
C ASP A 158 -4.16 2.12 17.31
N LYS A 159 -4.16 2.39 16.00
CA LYS A 159 -3.47 3.51 15.35
C LYS A 159 -4.35 4.17 14.30
N PHE A 160 -4.19 5.48 14.12
CA PHE A 160 -4.96 6.24 13.15
C PHE A 160 -4.42 6.02 11.73
N LEU A 161 -5.27 5.57 10.80
CA LEU A 161 -4.86 5.26 9.43
C LEU A 161 -4.34 6.51 8.71
N SER A 162 -3.20 6.38 8.02
CA SER A 162 -2.62 7.48 7.26
C SER A 162 -3.21 7.52 5.86
N ILE A 163 -3.89 8.63 5.53
CA ILE A 163 -4.41 8.86 4.17
C ILE A 163 -3.22 8.87 3.18
N PRO A 164 -3.29 8.15 2.04
CA PRO A 164 -2.22 8.09 1.06
C PRO A 164 -1.81 9.46 0.51
N ILE A 165 -0.50 9.75 0.54
CA ILE A 165 0.09 11.00 0.08
C ILE A 165 0.56 10.89 -1.38
N GLN A 166 0.84 12.02 -2.03
CA GLN A 166 1.36 12.06 -3.41
C GLN A 166 2.69 11.29 -3.53
N ALA A 167 2.93 10.69 -4.70
CA ALA A 167 4.10 9.83 -4.94
C ALA A 167 5.46 10.49 -4.58
N VAL A 168 5.65 11.78 -4.90
CA VAL A 168 6.86 12.55 -4.57
C VAL A 168 7.10 12.67 -3.06
N LEU A 169 6.02 12.88 -2.30
CA LEU A 169 6.07 12.94 -0.84
C LEU A 169 6.34 11.54 -0.26
N GLN A 170 5.77 10.49 -0.86
CA GLN A 170 5.99 9.10 -0.42
C GLN A 170 7.43 8.62 -0.67
N VAL A 171 8.04 8.97 -1.81
CA VAL A 171 9.47 8.76 -2.11
C VAL A 171 10.36 9.38 -1.03
N SER A 172 10.01 10.58 -0.58
CA SER A 172 10.74 11.32 0.45
C SER A 172 10.54 10.70 1.84
N ALA A 173 9.30 10.38 2.22
CA ALA A 173 8.95 9.76 3.50
C ALA A 173 9.56 8.36 3.67
N ALA A 174 9.55 7.55 2.60
CA ALA A 174 10.18 6.23 2.55
C ALA A 174 11.72 6.28 2.38
N LYS A 175 12.32 7.47 2.33
CA LYS A 175 13.79 7.68 2.25
C LYS A 175 14.43 6.98 1.04
N MET A 176 13.80 7.04 -0.14
CA MET A 176 14.28 6.42 -1.38
C MET A 176 15.45 7.23 -2.00
N GLN A 177 16.56 7.36 -1.28
CA GLN A 177 17.66 8.28 -1.61
C GLN A 177 18.32 7.97 -2.96
N TYR A 178 18.48 6.69 -3.31
CA TYR A 178 19.02 6.32 -4.63
C TYR A 178 18.11 6.81 -5.74
N PHE A 179 16.79 6.69 -5.60
CA PHE A 179 15.86 7.23 -6.60
C PHE A 179 15.93 8.75 -6.74
N VAL A 180 15.98 9.49 -5.62
CA VAL A 180 16.12 10.95 -5.64
C VAL A 180 17.41 11.38 -6.35
N SER A 181 18.53 10.69 -6.09
CA SER A 181 19.79 10.94 -6.80
C SER A 181 19.74 10.51 -8.28
N ILE A 182 19.03 9.43 -8.65
CA ILE A 182 18.78 9.07 -10.07
C ILE A 182 18.03 10.20 -10.77
N LEU A 183 16.99 10.74 -10.12
CA LEU A 183 16.20 11.84 -10.68
C LEU A 183 17.04 13.12 -10.92
N ASN A 184 18.00 13.37 -10.04
CA ASN A 184 18.94 14.49 -10.15
C ASN A 184 19.98 14.26 -11.27
N THR A 185 20.67 13.11 -11.28
CA THR A 185 21.71 12.78 -12.27
C THR A 185 21.18 12.80 -13.70
N ALA A 186 19.97 12.28 -13.93
CA ALA A 186 19.31 12.29 -15.22
C ALA A 186 18.51 13.59 -15.51
N GLY A 187 18.60 14.60 -14.64
CA GLY A 187 18.08 15.95 -14.90
C GLY A 187 16.56 16.10 -14.94
N TYR A 188 15.79 15.16 -14.38
CA TYR A 188 14.33 15.26 -14.31
C TYR A 188 13.86 16.36 -13.33
N LEU A 189 14.66 16.66 -12.31
CA LEU A 189 14.39 17.72 -11.33
C LEU A 189 14.65 19.14 -11.88
N ASN A 190 15.11 19.27 -13.13
CA ASN A 190 15.32 20.57 -13.78
C ASN A 190 13.99 21.19 -14.22
N ALA A 191 13.85 22.51 -14.09
CA ALA A 191 12.63 23.23 -14.49
C ALA A 191 12.22 23.05 -15.97
N ALA A 192 13.17 22.73 -16.87
CA ALA A 192 12.88 22.39 -18.26
C ALA A 192 12.16 21.03 -18.46
N ASN A 193 12.03 20.23 -17.40
CA ASN A 193 11.37 18.93 -17.37
C ASN A 193 10.19 18.87 -16.39
N SER A 194 9.90 19.91 -15.61
CA SER A 194 8.88 19.83 -14.55
C SER A 194 7.49 19.56 -15.10
N GLU A 195 7.00 20.35 -16.07
CA GLU A 195 5.69 20.14 -16.73
C GLU A 195 5.50 18.69 -17.26
N TYR A 196 6.58 18.10 -17.77
CA TYR A 196 6.61 16.74 -18.27
C TYR A 196 6.55 15.69 -17.14
N VAL A 197 7.30 15.89 -16.05
CA VAL A 197 7.30 15.02 -14.87
C VAL A 197 5.96 15.13 -14.13
N ASP A 198 5.47 16.35 -13.90
CA ASP A 198 4.18 16.65 -13.30
C ASP A 198 3.02 16.05 -14.12
N GLY A 199 3.10 16.11 -15.45
CA GLY A 199 2.12 15.48 -16.35
C GLY A 199 2.01 13.96 -16.19
N ILE A 200 3.08 13.28 -15.76
CA ILE A 200 3.08 11.83 -15.47
C ILE A 200 2.68 11.57 -14.01
N LEU A 201 3.13 12.41 -13.06
CA LEU A 201 2.81 12.27 -11.63
C LEU A 201 1.33 12.53 -11.29
N ASN A 202 0.63 13.33 -12.09
CA ASN A 202 -0.79 13.65 -11.91
C ASN A 202 -1.74 12.67 -12.63
N LEU A 203 -1.22 11.66 -13.34
CA LEU A 203 -2.07 10.64 -13.97
C LEU A 203 -2.88 9.86 -12.90
N PRO A 204 -4.14 9.50 -13.15
CA PRO A 204 -4.89 8.60 -12.30
C PRO A 204 -4.46 7.14 -12.50
N ASP A 205 -4.74 6.30 -11.51
CA ASP A 205 -4.60 4.85 -11.57
C ASP A 205 -3.22 4.34 -11.99
N VAL A 206 -2.17 4.77 -11.29
CA VAL A 206 -0.77 4.49 -11.69
C VAL A 206 -0.13 3.39 -10.84
N THR A 207 0.62 2.49 -11.49
CA THR A 207 1.64 1.66 -10.84
C THR A 207 3.03 2.20 -11.20
N TYR A 208 3.79 2.61 -10.19
CA TYR A 208 5.17 3.07 -10.32
C TYR A 208 6.14 1.96 -9.89
N PHE A 209 7.15 1.68 -10.71
CA PHE A 209 8.27 0.82 -10.36
C PHE A 209 9.50 1.68 -10.09
N ILE A 210 9.86 1.88 -8.82
CA ILE A 210 10.85 2.87 -8.41
C ILE A 210 12.22 2.22 -8.13
N PRO A 211 13.27 2.52 -8.94
CA PRO A 211 14.61 1.98 -8.73
C PRO A 211 15.30 2.65 -7.54
N ASN A 212 15.64 1.88 -6.51
CA ASN A 212 16.27 2.40 -5.29
C ASN A 212 17.42 1.49 -4.79
N SER A 213 18.49 1.36 -5.58
CA SER A 213 19.70 0.62 -5.21
C SER A 213 20.96 1.28 -5.77
N ALA A 214 22.13 0.84 -5.31
CA ALA A 214 23.43 1.22 -5.88
C ALA A 214 23.64 0.71 -7.32
N ASN A 215 23.15 -0.49 -7.65
CA ASN A 215 23.19 -1.05 -9.01
C ASN A 215 22.35 -0.21 -9.99
N ALA A 216 21.14 0.17 -9.57
CA ALA A 216 20.29 1.04 -10.38
C ALA A 216 20.87 2.45 -10.55
N MET A 217 21.56 2.98 -9.53
CA MET A 217 22.31 4.25 -9.62
C MET A 217 23.43 4.20 -10.68
N GLU A 218 24.23 3.14 -10.66
CA GLU A 218 25.34 2.96 -11.60
C GLU A 218 24.82 2.89 -13.04
N LYS A 219 23.80 2.05 -13.28
CA LYS A 219 23.15 1.97 -14.60
C LYS A 219 22.49 3.27 -15.02
N ALA A 220 21.79 3.98 -14.13
CA ALA A 220 21.18 5.26 -14.46
C ALA A 220 22.23 6.32 -14.85
N THR A 221 23.38 6.33 -14.16
CA THR A 221 24.49 7.23 -14.47
C THR A 221 25.09 6.93 -15.85
N VAL A 222 25.37 5.65 -16.13
CA VAL A 222 25.86 5.20 -17.45
C VAL A 222 24.84 5.45 -18.56
N GLN A 223 23.55 5.26 -18.28
CA GLN A 223 22.47 5.55 -19.23
C GLN A 223 22.40 7.06 -19.54
N SER A 224 22.37 7.92 -18.52
CA SER A 224 22.29 9.38 -18.69
C SER A 224 23.50 9.98 -19.40
N ALA A 225 24.69 9.36 -19.28
CA ALA A 225 25.90 9.81 -19.97
C ALA A 225 25.91 9.46 -21.47
N ASN A 226 25.12 8.46 -21.89
CA ASN A 226 25.14 7.89 -23.25
C ASN A 226 23.82 8.09 -24.03
N SER A 227 22.78 8.67 -23.41
CA SER A 227 21.43 8.81 -23.98
C SER A 227 21.09 10.26 -24.34
N THR A 228 20.14 10.46 -25.25
CA THR A 228 19.54 11.80 -25.46
C THR A 228 18.54 12.16 -24.34
N ALA A 229 18.06 13.41 -24.34
CA ALA A 229 17.01 13.86 -23.42
C ALA A 229 15.68 13.12 -23.65
N GLU A 230 15.36 12.77 -24.90
CA GLU A 230 14.18 12.02 -25.30
C GLU A 230 14.27 10.56 -24.86
N GLU A 231 15.43 9.94 -25.00
CA GLU A 231 15.68 8.58 -24.51
C GLU A 231 15.64 8.49 -22.99
N THR A 232 16.21 9.49 -22.31
CA THR A 232 16.11 9.65 -20.86
C THR A 232 14.63 9.72 -20.45
N LYS A 233 13.84 10.60 -21.10
CA LYS A 233 12.38 10.68 -20.90
C LYS A 233 11.66 9.34 -21.10
N ALA A 234 12.03 8.56 -22.12
CA ALA A 234 11.48 7.22 -22.35
C ALA A 234 11.84 6.22 -21.23
N VAL A 235 13.06 6.25 -20.68
CA VAL A 235 13.43 5.41 -19.52
C VAL A 235 12.55 5.72 -18.31
N PHE A 236 12.28 7.00 -18.00
CA PHE A 236 11.33 7.35 -16.93
C PHE A 236 9.93 6.80 -17.19
N GLN A 237 9.41 6.92 -18.41
CA GLN A 237 8.09 6.38 -18.78
C GLN A 237 8.02 4.86 -18.71
N TYR A 238 9.13 4.15 -18.97
CA TYR A 238 9.19 2.68 -18.88
C TYR A 238 9.07 2.17 -17.44
N HIS A 239 9.29 3.03 -16.44
CA HIS A 239 9.06 2.73 -15.01
C HIS A 239 7.62 3.02 -14.54
N VAL A 240 6.73 3.46 -15.43
CA VAL A 240 5.35 3.88 -15.10
C VAL A 240 4.34 3.09 -15.92
N VAL A 241 3.35 2.49 -15.25
CA VAL A 241 2.20 1.80 -15.86
C VAL A 241 0.93 2.59 -15.55
N PRO A 242 0.31 3.27 -16.54
CA PRO A 242 -0.91 4.06 -16.35
C PRO A 242 -2.18 3.19 -16.46
N GLY A 243 -3.29 3.65 -15.86
CA GLY A 243 -4.60 3.01 -15.97
C GLY A 243 -4.72 1.64 -15.28
N PHE A 244 -3.80 1.32 -14.36
CA PHE A 244 -3.78 0.08 -13.59
C PHE A 244 -3.09 0.31 -12.24
N VAL A 245 -3.85 0.15 -11.14
CA VAL A 245 -3.29 0.08 -9.78
C VAL A 245 -3.07 -1.38 -9.39
N GLY A 246 -1.87 -1.87 -9.70
CA GLY A 246 -1.42 -3.24 -9.54
C GLY A 246 -0.75 -3.49 -8.21
N TYR A 247 -1.53 -3.55 -7.13
CA TYR A 247 -1.06 -4.09 -5.85
C TYR A 247 -0.51 -5.52 -6.01
N SER A 248 0.36 -5.98 -5.11
CA SER A 248 1.03 -7.28 -5.18
C SER A 248 0.09 -8.46 -5.47
N SER A 249 -1.07 -8.55 -4.81
CA SER A 249 -2.05 -9.61 -5.05
C SER A 249 -2.81 -9.52 -6.38
N LYS A 250 -2.60 -8.47 -7.17
CA LYS A 250 -3.02 -8.36 -8.59
C LYS A 250 -1.88 -8.65 -9.58
N LEU A 251 -0.62 -8.68 -9.14
CA LEU A 251 0.51 -9.04 -9.98
C LEU A 251 0.60 -10.57 -10.10
N ASN A 252 0.57 -11.07 -11.33
CA ASN A 252 0.52 -12.51 -11.63
C ASN A 252 1.76 -12.93 -12.44
N ASP A 253 2.20 -14.18 -12.31
CA ASP A 253 3.32 -14.69 -13.11
C ASP A 253 3.01 -14.65 -14.62
N GLY A 254 3.97 -14.21 -15.43
CA GLY A 254 3.82 -14.01 -16.86
C GLY A 254 2.90 -12.84 -17.27
N MET A 255 2.35 -12.08 -16.32
CA MET A 255 1.51 -10.91 -16.62
C MET A 255 2.31 -9.85 -17.38
N LYS A 256 1.71 -9.27 -18.43
CA LYS A 256 2.33 -8.19 -19.21
C LYS A 256 1.58 -6.89 -18.99
N LEU A 257 2.32 -5.84 -18.66
CA LEU A 257 1.79 -4.50 -18.37
C LEU A 257 2.35 -3.51 -19.39
N LYS A 258 1.48 -2.70 -20.00
CA LYS A 258 1.90 -1.66 -20.93
C LYS A 258 2.35 -0.42 -20.16
N THR A 259 3.54 0.08 -20.46
CA THR A 259 4.10 1.29 -19.83
C THR A 259 3.59 2.57 -20.49
N GLN A 260 3.84 3.70 -19.83
CA GLN A 260 3.65 5.04 -20.38
C GLN A 260 4.51 5.29 -21.64
N GLU A 261 5.62 4.56 -21.81
CA GLU A 261 6.51 4.65 -22.98
C GLU A 261 5.89 3.99 -24.22
N GLY A 262 5.02 2.99 -23.99
CA GLY A 262 4.33 2.22 -25.01
C GLY A 262 4.77 0.76 -25.05
N SER A 263 6.02 0.47 -24.68
CA SER A 263 6.54 -0.89 -24.52
C SER A 263 5.95 -1.62 -23.33
N ASN A 264 6.01 -2.97 -23.34
CA ASN A 264 5.52 -3.80 -22.24
C ASN A 264 6.63 -4.16 -21.24
N LEU A 265 6.26 -4.25 -19.96
CA LEU A 265 6.97 -4.98 -18.91
C LEU A 265 6.41 -6.40 -18.79
N THR A 266 7.20 -7.34 -18.27
CA THR A 266 6.72 -8.68 -17.88
C THR A 266 6.95 -8.91 -16.39
N ILE A 267 5.89 -9.27 -15.67
CA ILE A 267 5.95 -9.74 -14.29
C ILE A 267 6.42 -11.21 -14.31
N THR A 268 7.40 -11.54 -13.47
CA THR A 268 7.84 -12.94 -13.23
C THR A 268 7.81 -13.20 -11.73
N ILE A 269 7.18 -14.30 -11.30
CA ILE A 269 7.15 -14.70 -9.88
C ILE A 269 7.84 -16.07 -9.76
N GLN A 270 9.04 -16.07 -9.19
CA GLN A 270 9.84 -17.29 -9.00
C GLN A 270 10.43 -17.36 -7.60
N ASP A 271 10.45 -18.56 -7.01
CA ASP A 271 11.05 -18.85 -5.71
C ASP A 271 10.57 -17.91 -4.57
N GLY A 272 9.30 -17.52 -4.61
CA GLY A 272 8.68 -16.58 -3.65
C GLY A 272 9.03 -15.10 -3.86
N ASN A 273 9.71 -14.75 -4.95
CA ASN A 273 10.17 -13.40 -5.27
C ASN A 273 9.51 -12.88 -6.55
N THR A 274 9.04 -11.63 -6.52
CA THR A 274 8.46 -10.93 -7.69
C THR A 274 9.54 -10.12 -8.42
N TYR A 275 9.56 -10.22 -9.74
CA TYR A 275 10.46 -9.51 -10.63
C TYR A 275 9.69 -8.77 -11.72
N ILE A 276 10.22 -7.62 -12.14
CA ILE A 276 9.73 -6.75 -13.20
C ILE A 276 10.81 -6.76 -14.29
N ASN A 277 10.55 -7.43 -15.41
CA ASN A 277 11.60 -7.92 -16.31
C ASN A 277 12.65 -8.72 -15.50
N SER A 278 13.89 -8.25 -15.41
CA SER A 278 14.96 -8.82 -14.58
C SER A 278 15.11 -8.16 -13.19
N ALA A 279 14.49 -6.99 -12.94
CA ALA A 279 14.64 -6.24 -11.70
C ALA A 279 13.79 -6.88 -10.58
N LYS A 280 14.35 -7.08 -9.39
CA LYS A 280 13.61 -7.67 -8.26
C LYS A 280 12.84 -6.59 -7.49
N VAL A 281 11.60 -6.88 -7.10
CA VAL A 281 10.85 -6.07 -6.13
C VAL A 281 11.44 -6.29 -4.74
N ILE A 282 11.90 -5.20 -4.10
CA ILE A 282 12.52 -5.20 -2.77
C ILE A 282 11.62 -4.60 -1.68
N ALA A 283 10.60 -3.84 -2.04
CA ALA A 283 9.49 -3.47 -1.16
C ALA A 283 8.25 -3.18 -2.02
N SER A 284 7.08 -3.69 -1.64
CA SER A 284 5.84 -3.54 -2.42
C SER A 284 4.79 -2.67 -1.73
N ASP A 285 3.79 -2.25 -2.51
CA ASP A 285 2.51 -1.76 -2.00
C ASP A 285 2.60 -0.51 -1.11
N TYR A 286 3.46 0.45 -1.48
CA TYR A 286 3.35 1.82 -0.97
C TYR A 286 2.13 2.49 -1.62
N ILE A 287 0.99 2.47 -0.93
CA ILE A 287 -0.26 3.10 -1.39
C ILE A 287 -0.06 4.63 -1.42
N VAL A 288 -0.37 5.26 -2.56
CA VAL A 288 -0.20 6.69 -2.82
C VAL A 288 -1.48 7.33 -3.36
N ALA A 289 -1.56 8.67 -3.32
CA ALA A 289 -2.74 9.45 -3.69
C ALA A 289 -3.34 9.04 -5.06
N ASN A 290 -2.52 8.65 -6.03
CA ASN A 290 -2.92 8.29 -7.39
C ASN A 290 -2.64 6.83 -7.79
N GLY A 291 -2.38 5.93 -6.82
CA GLY A 291 -2.17 4.50 -7.11
C GLY A 291 -1.20 3.81 -6.15
N VAL A 292 -0.16 3.16 -6.69
CA VAL A 292 0.78 2.33 -5.91
C VAL A 292 2.23 2.48 -6.39
N ILE A 293 3.17 2.50 -5.45
CA ILE A 293 4.61 2.38 -5.68
C ILE A 293 5.09 0.99 -5.27
N HIS A 294 5.86 0.34 -6.14
CA HIS A 294 6.72 -0.80 -5.84
C HIS A 294 8.18 -0.39 -6.03
N VAL A 295 9.05 -0.76 -5.09
CA VAL A 295 10.47 -0.43 -5.12
C VAL A 295 11.25 -1.61 -5.68
N ILE A 296 12.15 -1.35 -6.64
CA ILE A 296 12.96 -2.37 -7.33
C ILE A 296 14.48 -2.14 -7.14
N ASP A 297 15.26 -3.21 -7.25
CA ASP A 297 16.72 -3.21 -7.06
C ASP A 297 17.56 -2.90 -8.32
N ASP A 298 16.91 -2.64 -9.45
CA ASP A 298 17.57 -2.41 -10.74
C ASP A 298 16.81 -1.36 -11.57
N LEU A 299 17.49 -0.76 -12.55
CA LEU A 299 16.88 0.13 -13.54
C LEU A 299 16.22 -0.72 -14.65
N LEU A 300 14.96 -0.43 -14.96
CA LEU A 300 14.25 -1.08 -16.07
C LEU A 300 14.76 -0.58 -17.42
N ASP A 301 15.29 -1.49 -18.22
CA ASP A 301 15.72 -1.25 -19.60
C ASP A 301 14.61 -1.67 -20.58
N ARG A 302 14.18 -0.73 -21.43
CA ARG A 302 13.18 -0.96 -22.50
C ARG A 302 13.64 -1.96 -23.55
N PHE A 303 14.95 -2.13 -23.73
CA PHE A 303 15.53 -3.07 -24.69
C PHE A 303 15.76 -4.47 -24.09
N ASN A 304 15.74 -4.61 -22.75
CA ASN A 304 15.92 -5.88 -22.07
C ASN A 304 14.73 -6.23 -21.16
N SER A 305 13.76 -6.91 -21.76
CA SER A 305 12.61 -7.51 -21.06
C SER A 305 12.80 -8.99 -20.70
N SER A 306 14.05 -9.48 -20.64
CA SER A 306 14.32 -10.84 -20.17
C SER A 306 13.83 -11.02 -18.73
N PRO A 307 13.17 -12.15 -18.40
CA PRO A 307 13.03 -12.56 -17.00
C PRO A 307 14.42 -12.83 -16.40
N PRO A 308 14.54 -12.84 -15.06
CA PRO A 308 15.76 -13.31 -14.40
C PRO A 308 16.10 -14.76 -14.84
N PRO A 309 17.38 -15.17 -14.85
CA PRO A 309 17.75 -16.55 -15.07
C PRO A 309 17.07 -17.46 -14.05
N LYS A 310 16.20 -18.36 -14.51
CA LYS A 310 15.54 -19.34 -13.64
C LYS A 310 16.58 -20.28 -13.05
N ALA A 311 16.54 -20.47 -11.74
CA ALA A 311 17.43 -21.41 -11.05
C ALA A 311 17.16 -22.84 -11.54
N SER A 312 18.00 -23.33 -12.47
CA SER A 312 17.88 -24.68 -13.01
C SER A 312 18.25 -25.69 -11.91
N PRO A 313 17.44 -26.73 -11.64
CA PRO A 313 17.80 -27.77 -10.70
C PRO A 313 19.08 -28.47 -11.20
N SER A 314 20.16 -28.35 -10.43
CA SER A 314 21.50 -28.75 -10.84
C SER A 314 21.60 -30.27 -11.07
N SER A 315 21.63 -30.65 -12.34
CA SER A 315 21.86 -32.04 -12.76
C SER A 315 23.17 -32.54 -12.14
N THR A 316 23.08 -33.51 -11.24
CA THR A 316 24.22 -33.99 -10.44
C THR A 316 25.23 -34.76 -11.30
N SER A 317 26.19 -34.03 -11.88
CA SER A 317 27.33 -34.62 -12.58
C SER A 317 28.36 -35.14 -11.58
N SER A 318 28.27 -36.43 -11.25
CA SER A 318 29.24 -37.13 -10.41
C SER A 318 30.66 -37.10 -11.03
N SER A 319 31.67 -36.78 -10.24
CA SER A 319 33.07 -37.14 -10.52
C SER A 319 33.82 -37.44 -9.22
N SER A 320 34.80 -38.33 -9.28
CA SER A 320 35.30 -39.10 -8.12
C SER A 320 36.63 -38.62 -7.55
N VAL A 321 36.76 -38.77 -6.23
CA VAL A 321 37.99 -38.55 -5.44
C VAL A 321 39.06 -39.60 -5.77
N PRO A 322 40.35 -39.22 -5.74
CA PRO A 322 41.38 -40.04 -5.10
C PRO A 322 42.14 -39.29 -3.99
N SER A 323 42.86 -40.01 -3.12
CA SER A 323 43.34 -39.50 -1.82
C SER A 323 44.77 -39.97 -1.46
N ALA A 324 45.56 -39.07 -0.87
CA ALA A 324 46.75 -39.32 -0.06
C ALA A 324 47.20 -37.99 0.63
N THR A 325 48.12 -37.93 1.61
CA THR A 325 48.24 -38.55 2.96
C THR A 325 49.64 -38.17 3.53
N SER A 326 49.75 -37.86 4.84
CA SER A 326 51.01 -37.63 5.60
C SER A 326 51.86 -36.38 5.25
N GLU A 327 52.72 -35.78 6.10
CA GLU A 327 52.84 -35.67 7.58
C GLU A 327 53.92 -34.61 8.01
N ASN A 328 53.94 -34.22 9.31
CA ASN A 328 55.10 -33.76 10.12
C ASN A 328 55.88 -32.40 9.87
N LYS A 329 55.52 -31.34 10.63
CA LYS A 329 56.27 -30.71 11.78
C LYS A 329 57.77 -30.21 11.67
N ILE A 330 58.07 -29.08 12.38
CA ILE A 330 59.41 -28.51 12.81
C ILE A 330 60.18 -27.69 11.74
N SER A 331 60.93 -26.58 11.98
CA SER A 331 60.97 -25.42 12.92
C SER A 331 62.10 -24.42 12.49
N GLU A 332 62.22 -23.24 13.14
CA GLU A 332 63.47 -22.41 13.27
C GLU A 332 64.03 -21.67 12.02
N SER A 333 64.78 -20.55 12.09
CA SER A 333 65.12 -19.57 13.16
C SER A 333 65.67 -18.23 12.58
N SER A 334 65.63 -17.13 13.35
CA SER A 334 66.54 -15.94 13.30
C SER A 334 66.50 -15.00 12.06
N SER A 335 66.92 -13.71 12.09
CA SER A 335 67.18 -12.72 13.17
C SER A 335 67.36 -11.29 12.60
N ALA A 336 67.10 -10.23 13.39
CA ALA A 336 67.45 -8.82 13.07
C ALA A 336 68.86 -8.42 13.62
N PRO A 337 69.43 -7.23 13.33
CA PRO A 337 69.05 -5.91 13.92
C PRO A 337 68.93 -4.81 12.81
N SER A 338 69.12 -3.47 12.96
CA SER A 338 69.63 -2.56 14.01
C SER A 338 69.17 -1.09 13.84
N ASN A 339 69.63 -0.18 14.71
CA ASN A 339 69.28 1.26 14.79
C ASN A 339 70.36 2.24 14.25
N SER A 340 69.96 3.50 14.04
CA SER A 340 70.78 4.72 14.30
C SER A 340 69.87 5.96 14.48
N GLU A 341 70.34 7.01 15.17
CA GLU A 341 69.50 8.08 15.78
C GLU A 341 69.93 9.54 15.50
N VAL A 342 68.94 10.45 15.48
CA VAL A 342 68.89 11.82 16.10
C VAL A 342 70.00 12.84 15.76
N PRO A 343 69.68 14.04 15.18
CA PRO A 343 69.35 15.24 16.00
C PRO A 343 68.42 16.32 15.35
N VAL A 344 68.02 17.48 15.95
CA VAL A 344 67.60 17.94 17.32
C VAL A 344 66.93 19.35 17.17
N SER A 345 65.72 19.58 17.73
CA SER A 345 65.07 20.88 18.08
C SER A 345 64.83 21.96 16.95
N SER A 346 63.85 22.89 16.98
CA SER A 346 62.95 23.43 18.03
C SER A 346 61.67 24.09 17.44
N GLN A 347 60.56 24.13 18.21
CA GLN A 347 59.46 25.15 18.25
C GLN A 347 58.74 25.62 16.96
N ASP A 348 57.47 26.04 16.91
CA ASP A 348 56.26 25.93 17.76
C ASP A 348 55.06 26.13 16.80
N THR A 349 53.87 25.53 16.96
CA THR A 349 52.76 26.09 17.77
C THR A 349 51.48 25.24 17.59
N SER A 350 50.67 25.10 18.66
CA SER A 350 49.23 24.74 18.67
C SER A 350 48.76 23.38 18.09
N SER A 351 47.60 22.83 18.48
CA SER A 351 47.03 22.59 19.82
C SER A 351 45.86 21.59 19.70
N GLY A 352 45.88 20.50 20.47
CA GLY A 352 44.80 19.51 20.49
C GLY A 352 44.40 19.13 21.92
N LEU A 353 43.10 19.03 22.22
CA LEU A 353 42.58 18.82 23.58
C LEU A 353 42.37 17.33 23.93
N SER A 354 42.44 17.05 25.24
CA SER A 354 42.10 15.79 25.91
C SER A 354 40.60 15.41 25.75
N SER A 355 40.17 14.15 25.70
CA SER A 355 40.46 12.94 26.52
C SER A 355 39.85 12.94 27.93
N SER A 356 38.79 12.14 28.12
CA SER A 356 38.21 11.66 29.39
C SER A 356 36.99 10.75 29.10
N THR A 357 36.52 9.81 29.92
CA THR A 357 37.09 9.06 31.07
C THR A 357 36.27 7.77 31.28
N LYS A 358 36.87 6.69 31.83
CA LYS A 358 36.15 5.49 32.31
C LYS A 358 36.23 5.38 33.84
N ILE A 359 35.10 5.15 34.52
CA ILE A 359 34.97 4.74 35.94
C ILE A 359 33.78 3.75 36.02
N GLY A 360 33.68 2.90 37.05
CA GLY A 360 32.53 2.02 37.24
C GLY A 360 32.30 1.52 38.68
N ILE A 361 31.22 0.74 38.83
CA ILE A 361 30.77 -0.03 40.00
C ILE A 361 30.20 0.79 41.18
N GLY A 362 28.92 0.53 41.48
CA GLY A 362 28.16 0.93 42.67
C GLY A 362 26.83 0.18 42.71
N VAL A 363 26.35 -0.24 43.88
CA VAL A 363 25.23 -1.22 44.01
C VAL A 363 23.92 -0.57 44.45
N GLY A 364 22.80 -1.00 43.87
CA GLY A 364 21.44 -0.75 44.37
C GLY A 364 20.44 -1.74 43.77
N ALA A 365 19.83 -2.60 44.60
CA ALA A 365 18.93 -3.67 44.15
C ALA A 365 17.70 -3.81 45.06
N GLY A 366 16.57 -4.23 44.47
CA GLY A 366 15.23 -4.11 45.05
C GLY A 366 14.64 -2.72 44.76
N VAL A 367 13.41 -2.56 44.27
CA VAL A 367 12.23 -3.44 44.40
C VAL A 367 11.75 -4.07 43.07
N GLY A 368 12.12 -3.50 41.91
CA GLY A 368 11.45 -3.77 40.62
C GLY A 368 11.36 -5.24 40.17
N GLY A 369 12.38 -6.06 40.44
CA GLY A 369 12.42 -7.46 39.97
C GLY A 369 11.29 -8.36 40.49
N LEU A 370 10.79 -8.12 41.71
CA LEU A 370 9.70 -8.91 42.27
C LEU A 370 8.35 -8.63 41.61
N ILE A 371 8.12 -7.40 41.14
CA ILE A 371 6.88 -7.00 40.46
C ILE A 371 6.79 -7.71 39.09
N VAL A 372 7.88 -7.73 38.33
CA VAL A 372 7.95 -8.42 37.02
C VAL A 372 7.69 -9.92 37.16
N LEU A 373 8.32 -10.58 38.15
CA LEU A 373 8.10 -12.00 38.41
C LEU A 373 6.66 -12.31 38.90
N ALA A 374 6.06 -11.43 39.71
CA ALA A 374 4.67 -11.57 40.14
C ALA A 374 3.67 -11.45 38.97
N VAL A 375 3.91 -10.52 38.03
CA VAL A 375 3.09 -10.36 36.82
C VAL A 375 3.19 -11.60 35.92
N ILE A 376 4.41 -12.11 35.69
CA ILE A 376 4.63 -13.33 34.88
C ILE A 376 3.93 -14.54 35.52
N ALA A 377 4.06 -14.72 36.85
CA ALA A 377 3.36 -15.79 37.58
C ALA A 377 1.84 -15.64 37.49
N GLY A 378 1.30 -14.42 37.63
CA GLY A 378 -0.13 -14.13 37.50
C GLY A 378 -0.69 -14.49 36.12
N CYS A 379 0.02 -14.13 35.05
CA CYS A 379 -0.36 -14.47 33.67
C CYS A 379 -0.34 -16.00 33.42
N LEU A 380 0.67 -16.71 33.93
CA LEU A 380 0.75 -18.18 33.79
C LEU A 380 -0.36 -18.90 34.58
N ILE A 381 -0.74 -18.39 35.77
CA ILE A 381 -1.86 -18.94 36.56
C ILE A 381 -3.21 -18.66 35.89
N ARG A 382 -3.42 -17.46 35.32
CA ARG A 382 -4.64 -17.15 34.52
C ARG A 382 -4.76 -18.07 33.31
N ARG A 383 -3.69 -18.24 32.51
CA ARG A 383 -3.67 -19.16 31.35
C ARG A 383 -3.96 -20.62 31.72
N ARG A 384 -3.56 -21.09 32.92
CA ARG A 384 -3.92 -22.44 33.41
C ARG A 384 -5.41 -22.59 33.76
N LYS A 385 -6.07 -21.56 34.30
CA LYS A 385 -7.51 -21.64 34.62
C LYS A 385 -8.44 -21.64 33.40
N GLN A 386 -8.01 -21.14 32.24
CA GLN A 386 -8.80 -21.22 31.01
C GLN A 386 -8.77 -22.64 30.38
N LYS A 387 -7.68 -23.40 30.49
CA LYS A 387 -7.56 -24.74 29.89
C LYS A 387 -8.32 -25.86 30.61
N THR A 388 -9.01 -25.59 31.72
CA THR A 388 -9.78 -26.59 32.49
C THR A 388 -11.31 -26.49 32.30
N ARG A 389 -11.76 -25.89 31.19
CA ARG A 389 -13.20 -25.74 30.85
C ARG A 389 -13.59 -26.19 29.43
N SER A 390 -13.02 -27.29 28.92
CA SER A 390 -13.54 -28.03 27.75
C SER A 390 -13.06 -29.50 27.77
N ALA A 391 -13.80 -30.40 28.43
CA ALA A 391 -13.43 -31.83 28.49
C ALA A 391 -14.57 -32.80 28.90
N PHE A 392 -15.81 -32.65 28.39
CA PHE A 392 -16.80 -33.76 28.46
C PHE A 392 -17.96 -33.64 27.45
N MET A 393 -17.91 -34.41 26.35
CA MET A 393 -19.02 -35.24 25.82
C MET A 393 -18.50 -36.06 24.62
N THR A 394 -18.89 -37.33 24.51
CA THR A 394 -18.56 -38.20 23.35
C THR A 394 -19.61 -38.09 22.23
N PRO A 395 -19.23 -38.32 20.96
CA PRO A 395 -20.17 -38.28 19.84
C PRO A 395 -21.12 -39.49 19.83
N ASN A 396 -22.29 -39.33 19.20
CA ASN A 396 -23.07 -40.44 18.69
C ASN A 396 -23.48 -40.18 17.23
N ARG A 397 -23.80 -41.26 16.51
CA ARG A 397 -24.17 -41.29 15.09
C ARG A 397 -25.69 -41.17 14.88
N ASP A 398 -26.08 -41.27 13.61
CA ASP A 398 -27.42 -41.59 13.08
C ASP A 398 -28.49 -40.48 13.05
N SER A 399 -28.44 -39.65 12.00
CA SER A 399 -29.61 -39.41 11.13
C SER A 399 -29.16 -38.99 9.71
N ALA A 400 -29.95 -39.33 8.69
CA ALA A 400 -29.68 -39.00 7.28
C ALA A 400 -30.39 -37.69 6.84
N PRO A 401 -30.01 -37.06 5.71
CA PRO A 401 -30.43 -35.69 5.38
C PRO A 401 -31.83 -35.61 4.78
N SER A 402 -32.42 -34.41 4.81
CA SER A 402 -33.70 -34.10 4.17
C SER A 402 -33.58 -32.85 3.30
N ALA A 403 -34.14 -32.91 2.07
CA ALA A 403 -34.34 -31.84 1.10
C ALA A 403 -33.14 -30.91 0.76
N MET A 404 -32.50 -31.15 -0.40
CA MET A 404 -31.94 -30.07 -1.21
C MET A 404 -33.06 -29.39 -2.01
N GLU A 405 -33.07 -28.05 -2.08
CA GLU A 405 -33.89 -27.34 -3.05
C GLU A 405 -33.27 -27.44 -4.45
N SER A 406 -34.01 -27.96 -5.43
CA SER A 406 -33.53 -28.13 -6.81
C SER A 406 -34.15 -27.10 -7.76
N PHE A 407 -33.39 -26.05 -8.07
CA PHE A 407 -33.71 -25.13 -9.17
C PHE A 407 -33.07 -25.62 -10.48
N TYR A 408 -33.75 -25.39 -11.62
CA TYR A 408 -33.18 -25.61 -12.94
C TYR A 408 -33.57 -24.47 -13.90
N VAL A 409 -32.75 -24.25 -14.93
CA VAL A 409 -32.90 -23.16 -15.90
C VAL A 409 -33.11 -23.74 -17.29
N GLN A 410 -34.23 -23.39 -17.91
CA GLN A 410 -34.52 -23.71 -19.31
C GLN A 410 -34.99 -22.43 -20.01
N GLY A 411 -34.46 -22.14 -21.20
CA GLY A 411 -34.88 -20.96 -21.99
C GLY A 411 -34.54 -19.58 -21.39
N GLY A 412 -33.72 -19.51 -20.33
CA GLY A 412 -33.34 -18.23 -19.71
C GLY A 412 -34.28 -17.74 -18.60
N THR A 413 -35.06 -18.63 -17.97
CA THR A 413 -35.88 -18.29 -16.79
C THR A 413 -35.75 -19.37 -15.72
N ILE A 414 -35.80 -18.98 -14.44
CA ILE A 414 -35.75 -19.87 -13.27
C ILE A 414 -37.19 -20.19 -12.87
N HIS A 415 -37.52 -21.48 -12.73
CA HIS A 415 -38.81 -21.93 -12.22
C HIS A 415 -38.70 -22.53 -10.82
N LYS A 416 -39.54 -22.07 -9.89
CA LYS A 416 -39.84 -22.78 -8.64
C LYS A 416 -41.04 -23.70 -8.85
N LYS A 417 -41.06 -24.86 -8.21
CA LYS A 417 -42.14 -25.84 -8.29
C LYS A 417 -42.87 -25.95 -6.94
N ASP A 418 -43.82 -25.05 -6.73
CA ASP A 418 -44.80 -25.11 -5.63
C ASP A 418 -46.20 -25.36 -6.21
N ASP A 419 -47.12 -25.83 -5.37
CA ASP A 419 -48.41 -26.39 -5.80
C ASP A 419 -49.46 -25.32 -6.17
N GLY A 420 -50.36 -25.71 -7.08
CA GLY A 420 -51.15 -24.74 -7.85
C GLY A 420 -52.42 -24.21 -7.20
N PHE A 421 -52.66 -22.92 -7.42
CA PHE A 421 -53.99 -22.40 -7.75
C PHE A 421 -53.84 -21.30 -8.80
N ALA A 422 -54.69 -21.30 -9.82
CA ALA A 422 -54.59 -20.38 -10.95
C ALA A 422 -55.64 -19.25 -10.87
N THR A 423 -55.18 -18.00 -11.03
CA THR A 423 -56.04 -16.86 -11.37
C THR A 423 -55.34 -16.02 -12.44
N GLU A 424 -56.02 -15.86 -13.57
CA GLU A 424 -55.53 -15.19 -14.77
C GLU A 424 -55.87 -13.70 -14.75
N TYR A 425 -54.91 -12.82 -15.09
CA TYR A 425 -55.20 -11.43 -15.45
C TYR A 425 -54.47 -11.02 -16.73
N LYS A 426 -55.21 -10.34 -17.61
CA LYS A 426 -54.92 -10.18 -19.03
C LYS A 426 -54.26 -8.83 -19.32
N VAL A 427 -53.07 -8.84 -19.93
CA VAL A 427 -52.33 -7.63 -20.31
C VAL A 427 -52.78 -7.12 -21.69
N ALA A 428 -52.91 -5.80 -21.84
CA ALA A 428 -53.08 -5.12 -23.12
C ALA A 428 -51.79 -4.33 -23.46
N PRO A 429 -51.39 -4.23 -24.75
CA PRO A 429 -50.12 -3.62 -25.14
C PRO A 429 -50.22 -2.09 -25.35
N SER A 430 -49.09 -1.40 -25.20
CA SER A 430 -48.93 0.02 -25.57
C SER A 430 -47.64 0.26 -26.37
N ASP A 431 -47.80 0.27 -27.69
CA ASP A 431 -47.05 0.96 -28.74
C ASP A 431 -45.52 1.10 -28.72
N ARG A 432 -44.94 0.48 -29.76
CA ARG A 432 -43.58 0.70 -30.30
C ARG A 432 -43.53 2.03 -31.08
N VAL A 433 -42.71 2.99 -30.65
CA VAL A 433 -42.32 4.13 -31.51
C VAL A 433 -41.00 3.84 -32.21
N SER A 434 -41.03 3.83 -33.54
CA SER A 434 -39.84 3.74 -34.39
C SER A 434 -39.42 5.13 -34.86
N ARG A 435 -38.11 5.40 -34.96
CA ARG A 435 -37.57 6.45 -35.85
C ARG A 435 -36.46 5.87 -36.72
N GLN A 436 -36.41 6.35 -37.96
CA GLN A 436 -35.68 5.72 -39.05
C GLN A 436 -34.24 6.23 -39.15
N SER A 437 -33.35 5.38 -39.68
CA SER A 437 -32.17 5.85 -40.41
C SER A 437 -32.57 6.35 -41.80
N SER A 438 -31.98 7.45 -42.26
CA SER A 438 -31.97 7.88 -43.66
C SER A 438 -30.52 7.98 -44.16
N ASN A 439 -30.30 7.68 -45.45
CA ASN A 439 -28.98 7.45 -46.04
C ASN A 439 -28.66 8.50 -47.14
N ALA A 440 -27.40 8.52 -47.59
CA ALA A 440 -26.79 9.43 -48.58
C ALA A 440 -26.62 10.90 -48.12
N GLY A 441 -25.65 11.67 -48.63
CA GLY A 441 -24.50 11.32 -49.47
C GLY A 441 -24.34 12.22 -50.71
N GLY A 442 -23.16 12.83 -50.89
CA GLY A 442 -22.76 13.47 -52.17
C GLY A 442 -21.99 14.79 -52.07
N THR A 443 -20.78 14.78 -52.67
CA THR A 443 -20.12 15.88 -53.43
C THR A 443 -19.81 17.26 -52.82
N TRP A 444 -18.58 17.71 -53.07
CA TRP A 444 -18.06 19.09 -52.92
C TRP A 444 -18.58 20.04 -54.03
N PRO A 445 -18.39 21.36 -53.88
CA PRO A 445 -17.46 22.04 -54.81
C PRO A 445 -16.53 23.11 -54.19
N ASP A 446 -15.38 23.25 -54.85
CA ASP A 446 -14.41 24.35 -55.06
C ASP A 446 -14.47 25.71 -54.30
N GLY A 447 -13.27 26.27 -54.07
CA GLY A 447 -13.01 27.70 -53.75
C GLY A 447 -12.96 28.61 -54.99
N PRO A 448 -12.59 29.92 -54.86
CA PRO A 448 -11.19 30.34 -54.60
C PRO A 448 -11.14 31.53 -53.58
N GLU A 449 -10.15 32.43 -53.44
CA GLU A 449 -8.88 32.77 -54.14
C GLU A 449 -7.89 33.48 -53.17
N ILE A 450 -6.70 33.92 -53.64
CA ILE A 450 -5.75 34.78 -52.89
C ILE A 450 -4.98 35.73 -53.84
N PRO A 451 -5.04 37.05 -53.61
CA PRO A 451 -3.89 37.93 -53.93
C PRO A 451 -3.69 39.10 -52.92
N PRO A 452 -2.60 39.90 -53.00
CA PRO A 452 -1.19 39.53 -53.14
C PRO A 452 -0.29 40.21 -52.06
N ARG A 453 1.04 40.14 -52.18
CA ARG A 453 2.04 40.69 -51.21
C ARG A 453 2.67 42.04 -51.63
N SER A 454 3.32 42.71 -50.65
CA SER A 454 4.52 43.59 -50.76
C SER A 454 4.29 45.11 -50.97
N PRO A 455 5.28 46.02 -50.73
CA PRO A 455 6.52 45.92 -49.91
C PRO A 455 6.89 47.15 -49.01
N GLY A 456 7.51 46.88 -47.84
CA GLY A 456 8.86 47.41 -47.51
C GLY A 456 9.10 48.69 -46.67
N ARG A 457 10.34 48.74 -46.10
CA ARG A 457 11.15 49.90 -45.62
C ARG A 457 10.64 50.66 -44.36
N THR A 458 11.37 50.77 -43.23
CA THR A 458 12.66 51.48 -43.03
C THR A 458 13.16 51.33 -41.58
N VAL A 459 14.47 51.53 -41.32
CA VAL A 459 15.11 51.53 -39.97
C VAL A 459 15.03 52.90 -39.28
N GLN A 460 14.85 52.94 -37.95
CA GLN A 460 15.33 54.04 -37.09
C GLN A 460 15.90 53.57 -35.74
N ARG A 461 16.67 54.44 -35.08
CA ARG A 461 17.34 54.23 -33.77
C ARG A 461 16.78 55.19 -32.70
N GLY A 462 16.59 54.69 -31.48
CA GLY A 462 16.63 55.42 -30.21
C GLY A 462 16.80 54.37 -29.09
N ARG A 463 17.75 54.41 -28.14
CA ARG A 463 18.24 55.44 -27.19
C ARG A 463 17.25 55.78 -26.08
N GLY A 464 17.68 55.53 -24.84
CA GLY A 464 16.93 55.80 -23.60
C GLY A 464 15.99 54.64 -23.23
N ALA A 465 15.87 54.24 -21.97
CA ALA A 465 16.63 54.64 -20.78
C ALA A 465 16.54 53.55 -19.69
N GLU A 466 17.18 53.85 -18.55
CA GLU A 466 17.10 53.22 -17.22
C GLU A 466 15.73 52.53 -16.91
N ASP A 467 15.68 51.42 -16.16
CA ASP A 467 15.97 51.46 -14.72
C ASP A 467 16.38 50.12 -14.06
N SER A 468 16.86 50.21 -12.81
CA SER A 468 17.39 49.10 -12.02
C SER A 468 16.49 48.67 -10.86
N PHE A 469 16.44 47.37 -10.56
CA PHE A 469 16.22 46.86 -9.19
C PHE A 469 17.12 45.65 -8.91
N PHE A 470 17.55 45.54 -7.66
CA PHE A 470 18.36 44.46 -7.06
C PHE A 470 17.50 43.69 -6.05
#